data_AF-A0AA40FK48-F1
#
_entry.id   AF-A0AA40FK48-F1
#
_cell.length_a   1.000
_cell.length_b   1.000
_cell.length_c   1.000
_cell.angle_alpha   90.00
_cell.angle_beta   90.00
_cell.angle_gamma   90.00
#
_symmetry.space_group_name_H-M   'P 1'
#
loop_
_entity.id
_entity.type
_entity.pdbx_description
1 polymer ?
#
loop_
_entity_poly.entity_id
_entity_poly.type
_entity_poly.pdbx_seq_one_letter_code
_entity_poly.pdbx_strand_id
1 'polypeptide(L)' 'MGGSSTINMMMYVRGNSRDYNEWAEAGNYGWSYEEVLPYFLKSENNLDPEVLNFESISFSTKSHSGKTFIFFR' A
#
# COMPACT_ATOMS: atom_id res chain seq x y z
N MET A 1 10.95 23.54 -12.55
CA MET A 1 11.82 22.77 -11.64
C MET A 1 11.00 21.62 -11.07
N GLY A 2 11.53 20.40 -11.10
CA GLY A 2 10.80 19.16 -10.82
C GLY A 2 11.64 17.89 -11.02
N GLY A 3 12.92 18.03 -11.41
CA GLY A 3 13.91 16.95 -11.43
C GLY A 3 13.45 15.71 -12.18
N SER A 4 13.84 14.55 -11.67
CA SER A 4 13.45 13.24 -12.23
C SER A 4 11.94 13.03 -12.28
N SER A 5 11.16 13.71 -11.43
CA SER A 5 9.69 13.61 -11.43
C SER A 5 9.04 14.17 -12.70
N THR A 6 9.78 14.95 -13.52
CA THR A 6 9.28 15.49 -14.80
C THR A 6 9.56 14.60 -16.01
N ILE A 7 10.41 13.58 -15.84
CA ILE A 7 10.83 12.66 -16.91
C ILE A 7 10.54 11.19 -16.57
N ASN A 8 9.88 10.93 -15.44
CA ASN A 8 9.53 9.57 -15.03
C ASN A 8 8.35 9.04 -15.87
N MET A 9 8.08 7.74 -15.78
CA MET A 9 6.99 7.09 -16.52
C MET A 9 5.61 7.28 -15.87
N MET A 10 5.45 8.25 -14.96
CA MET A 10 4.21 8.54 -14.24
C MET A 10 3.64 7.36 -13.43
N MET A 11 4.45 6.32 -13.17
CA MET A 11 4.04 5.17 -12.39
C MET A 11 4.21 5.46 -10.89
N TYR A 12 3.15 5.19 -10.11
CA TYR A 12 3.16 5.26 -8.66
C TYR A 12 2.88 3.88 -8.08
N VAL A 13 3.86 3.29 -7.39
CA VAL A 13 3.74 2.00 -6.69
C VAL A 13 4.37 2.17 -5.31
N ARG A 14 3.68 1.72 -4.26
CA ARG A 14 4.25 1.67 -2.91
C ARG A 14 5.29 0.57 -2.80
N GLY A 15 6.24 0.71 -1.86
CA GLY A 15 7.20 -0.35 -1.55
C GLY A 15 6.55 -1.55 -0.83
N ASN A 16 7.26 -2.67 -0.78
CA ASN A 16 6.81 -3.87 -0.07
C ASN A 16 6.86 -3.63 1.45
N SER A 17 5.80 -3.99 2.18
CA SER A 17 5.74 -3.81 3.64
C SER A 17 6.85 -4.52 4.41
N ARG A 18 7.34 -5.65 3.87
CA ARG A 18 8.45 -6.40 4.46
C ARG A 18 9.73 -5.58 4.52
N ASP A 19 10.04 -4.81 3.48
CA ASP A 19 11.27 -4.02 3.41
C ASP A 19 11.29 -2.95 4.50
N TYR A 20 10.17 -2.27 4.72
CA TYR A 20 10.00 -1.28 5.79
C TYR A 20 10.13 -1.90 7.18
N ASN A 21 9.54 -3.08 7.38
CA ASN A 21 9.64 -3.79 8.66
C ASN A 21 11.08 -4.25 8.93
N GLU A 22 11.77 -4.77 7.91
CA GLU A 22 13.19 -5.14 8.01
C GLU A 22 14.06 -3.91 8.37
N TRP A 23 13.73 -2.72 7.84
CA TRP A 23 14.43 -1.49 8.24
C TRP A 23 14.19 -1.11 9.70
N ALA A 24 12.95 -1.24 10.18
CA ALA A 24 12.64 -0.99 11.59
C ALA A 24 13.37 -1.98 12.52
N GLU A 25 13.43 -3.25 12.15
CA GLU A 25 14.16 -4.31 12.86
C GLU A 25 15.68 -4.07 12.87
N ALA A 26 16.22 -3.49 11.79
CA ALA A 26 17.63 -3.09 11.71
C ALA A 26 18.00 -1.87 12.58
N GLY A 27 17.07 -1.37 13.39
CA GLY A 27 17.28 -0.26 14.33
C GLY A 27 16.78 1.10 13.85
N ASN A 28 16.09 1.16 12.70
CA ASN A 28 15.46 2.39 12.21
C ASN A 28 14.04 2.52 12.76
N TYR A 29 13.91 2.77 14.06
CA TYR A 29 12.59 2.94 14.70
C TYR A 29 11.75 4.01 13.99
N GLY A 30 10.43 3.78 13.86
CA GLY A 30 9.54 4.68 13.11
C GLY A 30 9.41 4.34 11.62
N TRP A 31 10.17 3.38 11.11
CA TRP A 31 10.16 2.98 9.70
C TRP A 31 9.37 1.72 9.39
N SER A 32 8.65 1.15 10.35
CA SER A 32 7.78 0.01 10.05
C SER A 32 6.68 0.44 9.08
N TYR A 33 6.14 -0.49 8.30
CA TYR A 33 5.16 -0.14 7.25
C TYR A 33 3.93 0.59 7.82
N GLU A 34 3.49 0.19 9.02
CA GLU A 34 2.36 0.82 9.71
C GLU A 34 2.65 2.26 10.11
N GLU A 35 3.87 2.56 10.54
CA GLU A 35 4.29 3.91 10.97
C GLU A 35 4.46 4.86 9.78
N VAL A 36 4.87 4.36 8.60
CA VAL A 36 5.05 5.18 7.40
C VAL A 36 3.78 5.33 6.57
N LEU A 37 2.82 4.40 6.69
CA LEU A 37 1.57 4.40 5.91
C LEU A 37 0.79 5.72 5.96
N PRO A 38 0.62 6.40 7.12
CA PRO A 38 -0.05 7.70 7.17
C PRO A 38 0.61 8.77 6.29
N TYR A 39 1.93 8.71 6.10
CA TYR A 39 2.66 9.65 5.24
C TYR A 39 2.44 9.36 3.75
N PHE A 40 2.36 8.09 3.36
CA PHE A 40 1.96 7.71 1.99
C PHE A 40 0.54 8.21 1.70
N LEU A 41 -0.41 7.92 2.59
CA LEU A 41 -1.79 8.39 2.44
C LEU A 41 -1.89 9.92 2.35
N LYS A 42 -1.08 10.65 3.12
CA LYS A 42 -1.03 12.11 3.03
C LYS A 42 -0.44 12.63 1.71
N SER A 43 0.50 11.89 1.12
CA SER A 43 1.11 12.25 -0.17
C SER A 43 0.24 11.89 -1.37
N GLU A 44 -0.70 10.97 -1.17
CA GLU A 44 -1.60 10.49 -2.21
C GLU A 44 -2.88 11.32 -2.25
N ASN A 45 -3.38 11.54 -3.47
CA ASN A 45 -4.71 12.09 -3.69
C ASN A 45 -5.43 11.22 -4.72
N ASN A 46 -5.75 9.99 -4.30
CA ASN A 46 -6.48 9.06 -5.16
C ASN A 46 -7.90 9.59 -5.38
N LEU A 47 -8.31 9.69 -6.65
CA LEU A 47 -9.63 10.18 -7.04
C LEU A 47 -10.59 9.04 -7.41
N ASP A 48 -10.13 7.79 -7.37
CA ASP A 48 -10.94 6.62 -7.65
C ASP A 48 -11.98 6.40 -6.53
N PRO A 49 -13.28 6.58 -6.82
CA PRO A 49 -14.34 6.44 -5.81
C PRO A 49 -14.42 5.02 -5.22
N GLU A 50 -14.01 3.99 -5.97
CA GLU A 50 -14.04 2.60 -5.50
C GLU A 50 -12.96 2.33 -4.46
N VAL A 51 -11.79 2.96 -4.61
CA VAL A 51 -10.68 2.87 -3.65
C VAL A 51 -10.96 3.66 -2.38
N LEU A 52 -11.69 4.78 -2.50
CA LEU A 52 -12.07 5.63 -1.37
C LEU A 52 -13.24 5.06 -0.56
N ASN A 53 -14.04 4.16 -1.13
CA ASN A 53 -15.16 3.56 -0.46
C ASN A 53 -14.70 2.36 0.40
N PHE A 54 -14.35 2.61 1.66
CA PHE A 54 -13.91 1.57 2.59
C PHE A 54 -14.94 0.44 2.84
N GLU A 55 -16.21 0.61 2.46
CA GLU A 55 -17.23 -0.45 2.55
C GLU A 55 -17.19 -1.46 1.40
N SER A 56 -16.58 -1.12 0.24
CA SER A 56 -16.44 -2.04 -0.90
C SER A 56 -15.24 -2.98 -0.77
N ILE A 57 -14.24 -2.62 0.05
CA ILE A 57 -13.06 -3.46 0.35
C ILE A 57 -13.42 -4.49 1.42
N SER A 58 -14.43 -5.31 1.12
CA SER A 58 -14.75 -6.50 1.91
C SER A 58 -13.82 -7.64 1.47
N PHE A 59 -12.77 -7.94 2.24
CA PHE A 59 -12.00 -9.17 2.05
C PHE A 59 -12.88 -10.38 2.38
N SER A 60 -13.59 -10.90 1.36
CA SER A 60 -14.31 -12.16 1.51
C SER A 60 -13.35 -13.33 1.32
N THR A 61 -12.88 -13.91 2.41
CA THR A 61 -12.15 -15.18 2.36
C THR A 61 -13.16 -16.32 2.34
N LYS A 62 -13.33 -16.99 1.20
CA LYS A 62 -14.06 -18.26 1.15
C LYS A 62 -13.03 -19.40 1.24
N SER A 63 -12.99 -20.07 2.38
CA SER A 63 -12.20 -21.30 2.54
C SER A 63 -13.03 -22.49 2.06
N HIS A 64 -12.53 -23.18 1.03
CA HIS A 64 -13.02 -24.49 0.64
C HIS A 64 -11.81 -25.42 0.46
N SER A 65 -11.85 -26.58 1.12
CA SER A 65 -10.84 -27.65 1.04
C SER A 65 -9.37 -27.19 1.14
N GLY A 66 -9.08 -26.25 2.06
CA GLY A 66 -7.71 -25.86 2.39
C GLY A 66 -7.02 -24.96 1.36
N LYS A 67 -7.74 -24.41 0.38
CA LYS A 67 -7.24 -23.42 -0.56
C LYS A 67 -7.93 -22.09 -0.34
N THR A 68 -7.16 -21.07 0.02
CA THR A 68 -7.63 -19.69 0.14
C THR A 68 -7.60 -19.04 -1.23
N PHE A 69 -8.77 -18.60 -1.71
CA PHE A 69 -8.88 -17.79 -2.92
C PHE A 69 -9.17 -16.34 -2.51
N ILE A 70 -8.36 -15.41 -3.01
CA ILE A 70 -8.57 -13.97 -2.84
C ILE A 70 -9.36 -13.50 -4.06
N PHE A 71 -10.60 -13.06 -3.84
CA PHE A 71 -11.41 -12.46 -4.88
C PHE A 71 -11.35 -10.94 -4.73
N PHE A 72 -10.91 -10.26 -5.78
CA PHE A 72 -11.18 -8.84 -5.99
C PHE A 72 -12.54 -8.78 -6.67
N ARG A 73 -13.54 -8.16 -6.02
CA ARG A 73 -14.74 -7.75 -6.75
C ARG A 73 -14.48 -6.39 -7.36
#